data_AF-A0A2S8UCP0-F1
#
_entry.id   AF-A0A2S8UCP0-F1
#
_cell.length_a   1.000
_cell.length_b   1.000
_cell.length_c   1.000
_cell.angle_alpha   90.00
_cell.angle_beta   90.00
_cell.angle_gamma   90.00
#
_symmetry.space_group_name_H-M   'P 1'
#
loop_
_entity.id
_entity.type
_entity.pdbx_description
1 polymer ?
#
loop_
_entity_poly.entity_id
_entity_poly.type
_entity_poly.pdbx_seq_one_letter_code
_entity_poly.pdbx_strand_id
1 'polypeptide(L)'
;MKKEENDKEIKRLTRERNKLANKLDTRDIISDRYDLEVPKEYERKIDNSKCFSHDKGDFGEEVTKILARQNNLGKDVSDLFQVGRNGIDVAFLSEGPPPKLTIIESKASDSASFSYSDKQKKGGDKYFQDMVKSNDSRYASFRDNLAELKEENPGLKFEFIRVETDIKITDIGFGVDELQVKNWKKID
;
A
#
# COMPACT_ATOMS: atom_id res chain seq x y z
N MET A 1 -15.66 24.70 23.43
CA MET A 1 -16.67 25.20 22.46
C MET A 1 -16.04 25.93 21.28
N LYS A 2 -15.83 27.26 21.25
CA LYS A 2 -15.34 27.95 20.02
C LYS A 2 -14.03 27.40 19.43
N LYS A 3 -13.09 26.97 20.27
CA LYS A 3 -11.80 26.41 19.82
C LYS A 3 -11.93 25.01 19.21
N GLU A 4 -12.74 24.14 19.82
CA GLU A 4 -12.96 22.77 19.33
C GLU A 4 -13.79 22.73 18.04
N GLU A 5 -14.77 23.63 17.90
CA GLU A 5 -15.52 23.81 16.66
C GLU A 5 -14.59 24.30 15.54
N ASN A 6 -13.71 25.26 15.84
CA ASN A 6 -12.71 25.74 14.90
C ASN A 6 -11.71 24.63 14.50
N ASP A 7 -11.27 23.79 15.44
CA ASP A 7 -10.36 22.68 15.15
C ASP A 7 -11.02 21.60 14.27
N LYS A 8 -12.31 21.31 14.49
CA LYS A 8 -13.08 20.41 13.63
C LYS A 8 -13.20 20.96 12.20
N GLU A 9 -13.48 22.25 12.08
CA GLU A 9 -13.60 22.92 10.79
C GLU A 9 -12.28 22.97 10.03
N ILE A 10 -11.17 23.26 10.72
CA ILE A 10 -9.81 23.21 10.14
C ILE A 10 -9.49 21.80 9.62
N LYS A 11 -9.82 20.75 10.39
CA LYS A 11 -9.62 19.36 9.95
C LYS A 11 -10.45 19.03 8.71
N ARG A 12 -11.72 19.47 8.68
CA ARG A 12 -12.62 19.28 7.52
C ARG A 12 -12.05 19.94 6.27
N LEU A 13 -11.72 21.24 6.34
CA LEU A 13 -11.16 22.00 5.22
C LEU A 13 -9.82 21.42 4.75
N THR A 14 -8.98 20.96 5.69
CA THR A 14 -7.72 20.29 5.35
C THR A 14 -7.97 18.99 4.59
N ARG A 15 -8.92 18.16 5.04
CA ARG A 15 -9.31 16.92 4.34
C ARG A 15 -9.88 17.22 2.95
N GLU A 16 -10.75 18.20 2.81
CA GLU A 16 -11.32 18.62 1.52
C GLU A 16 -10.23 19.08 0.54
N ARG A 17 -9.30 19.93 1.01
CA ARG A 17 -8.15 20.36 0.23
C ARG A 17 -7.29 19.18 -0.22
N ASN A 18 -6.98 18.26 0.68
CA ASN A 18 -6.16 17.09 0.37
C ASN A 18 -6.87 16.15 -0.63
N LYS A 19 -8.17 15.91 -0.46
CA LYS A 19 -8.97 15.17 -1.44
C LYS A 19 -8.94 15.81 -2.82
N LEU A 20 -9.08 17.13 -2.90
CA LEU A 20 -8.98 17.85 -4.17
C LEU A 20 -7.59 17.70 -4.79
N ALA A 21 -6.53 17.82 -3.98
CA ALA A 21 -5.16 17.61 -4.44
C ALA A 21 -4.95 16.19 -5.01
N ASN A 22 -5.45 15.15 -4.34
CA ASN A 22 -5.33 13.77 -4.83
C ASN A 22 -6.13 13.51 -6.11
N LYS A 23 -7.30 14.13 -6.26
CA LYS A 23 -8.08 14.05 -7.50
C LYS A 23 -7.38 14.71 -8.67
N LEU A 24 -6.63 15.78 -8.41
CA LEU A 24 -5.82 16.48 -9.41
C LEU A 24 -4.48 15.79 -9.69
N ASP A 25 -3.95 15.02 -8.73
CA ASP A 25 -2.78 14.16 -8.90
C ASP A 25 -3.14 12.88 -9.67
N THR A 26 -3.26 13.01 -10.98
CA THR A 26 -3.50 11.86 -11.86
C THR A 26 -2.20 11.13 -12.25
N ARG A 27 -1.06 11.53 -11.68
CA ARG A 27 0.23 10.98 -12.07
C ARG A 27 0.32 9.52 -11.65
N ASP A 28 0.76 8.69 -12.60
CA ASP A 28 0.99 7.26 -12.39
C ASP A 28 -0.25 6.44 -12.01
N ILE A 29 -1.46 7.02 -11.99
CA ILE A 29 -2.70 6.28 -11.74
C ILE A 29 -2.88 5.20 -12.81
N ILE A 30 -3.15 3.99 -12.34
CA ILE A 30 -3.44 2.79 -13.14
C ILE A 30 -4.64 2.02 -12.56
N SER A 31 -5.49 2.69 -11.79
CA SER A 31 -6.69 2.10 -11.17
C SER A 31 -7.61 1.42 -12.18
N ASP A 32 -7.61 1.87 -13.43
CA ASP A 32 -8.39 1.31 -14.54
C ASP A 32 -7.99 -0.12 -14.93
N ARG A 33 -6.81 -0.58 -14.48
CA ARG A 33 -6.32 -1.94 -14.72
C ARG A 33 -6.79 -2.95 -13.67
N TYR A 34 -7.48 -2.48 -12.64
CA TYR A 34 -7.88 -3.29 -11.49
C TYR A 34 -9.39 -3.21 -11.28
N ASP A 35 -9.99 -4.35 -10.95
CA ASP A 35 -11.31 -4.39 -10.34
C ASP A 35 -11.19 -3.90 -8.89
N LEU A 36 -11.89 -2.80 -8.60
CA LEU A 36 -11.88 -2.15 -7.30
C LEU A 36 -13.24 -2.27 -6.58
N GLU A 37 -14.21 -2.99 -7.13
CA GLU A 37 -15.58 -3.04 -6.57
C GLU A 37 -15.55 -3.61 -5.15
N VAL A 38 -15.05 -4.84 -4.99
CA VAL A 38 -14.96 -5.51 -3.68
C VAL A 38 -14.09 -4.75 -2.67
N PRO A 39 -12.85 -4.32 -2.96
CA PRO A 39 -12.03 -3.64 -1.96
C PRO A 39 -12.58 -2.26 -1.56
N LYS A 40 -13.36 -1.57 -2.40
CA LYS A 40 -13.98 -0.27 -2.06
C LYS A 40 -15.14 -0.40 -1.08
N GLU A 41 -15.80 -1.54 -1.04
CA GLU A 41 -16.89 -1.83 -0.09
C GLU A 41 -16.37 -2.43 1.23
N TYR A 42 -15.05 -2.62 1.37
CA TYR A 42 -14.50 -3.21 2.59
C TYR A 42 -14.63 -2.26 3.77
N GLU A 43 -15.20 -2.79 4.85
CA GLU A 43 -15.24 -2.16 6.16
C GLU A 43 -14.80 -3.16 7.22
N ARG A 44 -14.15 -2.66 8.28
CA ARG A 44 -13.93 -3.44 9.49
C ARG A 44 -13.95 -2.59 10.74
N LYS A 45 -14.15 -3.25 11.88
CA LYS A 45 -14.07 -2.62 13.20
C LYS A 45 -12.66 -2.07 13.43
N ILE A 46 -12.60 -0.94 14.12
CA ILE A 46 -11.36 -0.36 14.62
C ILE A 46 -10.85 -1.24 15.77
N ASP A 47 -9.59 -1.62 15.70
CA ASP A 47 -8.91 -2.36 16.75
C ASP A 47 -8.43 -1.40 17.83
N ASN A 48 -9.26 -1.23 18.86
CA ASN A 48 -8.97 -0.36 20.00
C ASN A 48 -7.80 -0.86 20.89
N SER A 49 -7.26 -2.06 20.65
CA SER A 49 -6.04 -2.52 21.34
C SER A 49 -4.76 -1.92 20.74
N LYS A 50 -4.84 -1.34 19.54
CA LYS A 50 -3.71 -0.77 18.80
C LYS A 50 -3.70 0.76 18.86
N CYS A 51 -2.52 1.32 18.60
CA CYS A 51 -2.43 2.73 18.24
C CYS A 51 -3.24 2.98 16.96
N PHE A 52 -4.09 4.01 16.95
CA PHE A 52 -4.97 4.33 15.83
C PHE A 52 -4.21 4.47 14.49
N SER A 53 -3.00 5.04 14.49
CA SER A 53 -2.19 5.15 13.27
C SER A 53 -1.69 3.80 12.76
N HIS A 54 -1.37 2.88 13.66
CA HIS A 54 -0.97 1.52 13.32
C HIS A 54 -2.15 0.75 12.74
N ASP A 55 -3.32 0.85 13.38
CA ASP A 55 -4.52 0.17 12.91
C ASP A 55 -4.97 0.66 11.52
N LYS A 56 -4.81 1.96 11.23
CA LYS A 56 -5.02 2.49 9.87
C LYS A 56 -4.08 1.84 8.85
N GLY A 57 -2.80 1.70 9.18
CA GLY A 57 -1.82 1.04 8.31
C GLY A 57 -2.22 -0.40 8.01
N ASP A 58 -2.55 -1.15 9.07
CA ASP A 58 -2.99 -2.54 8.97
C ASP A 58 -4.28 -2.65 8.10
N PHE A 59 -5.23 -1.72 8.26
CA PHE A 59 -6.43 -1.64 7.39
C PHE A 59 -6.08 -1.44 5.91
N GLY A 60 -5.12 -0.56 5.60
CA GLY A 60 -4.65 -0.37 4.22
C GLY A 60 -4.04 -1.64 3.62
N GLU A 61 -3.22 -2.35 4.38
CA GLU A 61 -2.64 -3.64 3.97
C GLU A 61 -3.73 -4.69 3.71
N GLU A 62 -4.76 -4.76 4.56
CA GLU A 62 -5.92 -5.65 4.35
C GLU A 62 -6.67 -5.32 3.05
N VAL A 63 -6.99 -4.05 2.81
CA VAL A 63 -7.63 -3.58 1.56
C VAL A 63 -6.77 -3.95 0.35
N THR A 64 -5.45 -3.77 0.45
CA THR A 64 -4.51 -4.13 -0.60
C THR A 64 -4.50 -5.63 -0.88
N LYS A 65 -4.54 -6.48 0.16
CA LYS A 65 -4.63 -7.94 0.01
C LYS A 65 -5.97 -8.38 -0.60
N ILE A 66 -7.08 -7.70 -0.27
CA ILE A 66 -8.38 -7.93 -0.92
C ILE A 66 -8.31 -7.59 -2.40
N LEU A 67 -7.77 -6.40 -2.74
CA LEU A 67 -7.54 -5.98 -4.12
C LEU A 67 -6.72 -7.00 -4.91
N ALA A 68 -5.61 -7.48 -4.33
CA ALA A 68 -4.73 -8.43 -4.97
C ALA A 68 -5.41 -9.78 -5.25
N ARG A 69 -6.22 -10.27 -4.31
CA ARG A 69 -7.00 -11.51 -4.47
C ARG A 69 -8.09 -11.35 -5.53
N GLN A 70 -8.84 -10.25 -5.49
CA GLN A 70 -9.89 -9.95 -6.46
C GLN A 70 -9.34 -9.88 -7.89
N ASN A 71 -8.12 -9.35 -8.05
CA ASN A 71 -7.46 -9.20 -9.34
C ASN A 71 -6.52 -10.36 -9.70
N ASN A 72 -6.58 -11.47 -8.95
CA ASN A 72 -5.77 -12.67 -9.18
C ASN A 72 -4.27 -12.39 -9.39
N LEU A 73 -3.68 -11.56 -8.52
CA LEU A 73 -2.24 -11.22 -8.61
C LEU A 73 -1.32 -12.41 -8.23
N GLY A 74 -1.90 -13.53 -7.81
CA GLY A 74 -1.22 -14.80 -7.56
C GLY A 74 -1.14 -15.18 -6.09
N LYS A 75 -0.11 -15.93 -5.72
CA LYS A 75 0.15 -16.39 -4.34
C LYS A 75 0.72 -15.26 -3.49
N ASP A 76 0.20 -15.08 -2.29
CA ASP A 76 0.78 -14.15 -1.30
C ASP A 76 2.14 -14.68 -0.84
N VAL A 77 3.19 -13.91 -1.09
CA VAL A 77 4.58 -14.19 -0.72
C VAL A 77 5.18 -13.05 0.09
N SER A 78 4.33 -12.22 0.73
CA SER A 78 4.74 -11.04 1.51
C SER A 78 5.74 -11.39 2.60
N ASP A 79 5.58 -12.56 3.25
CA ASP A 79 6.45 -13.03 4.34
C ASP A 79 7.92 -13.21 3.91
N LEU A 80 8.21 -13.31 2.61
CA LEU A 80 9.58 -13.35 2.11
C LEU A 80 10.29 -12.00 2.19
N PHE A 81 9.53 -10.91 2.22
CA PHE A 81 10.03 -9.54 2.11
C PHE A 81 9.46 -8.58 3.18
N GLN A 82 8.78 -9.10 4.19
CA GLN A 82 8.21 -8.33 5.30
C GLN A 82 8.78 -8.84 6.64
N VAL A 83 9.25 -7.92 7.49
CA VAL A 83 9.80 -8.23 8.82
C VAL A 83 9.21 -7.28 9.86
N GLY A 84 8.18 -7.76 10.56
CA GLY A 84 7.38 -6.92 11.45
C GLY A 84 6.71 -5.79 10.67
N ARG A 85 6.93 -4.53 11.10
CA ARG A 85 6.46 -3.33 10.38
C ARG A 85 7.49 -2.75 9.39
N ASN A 86 8.52 -3.51 9.03
CA ASN A 86 9.55 -3.10 8.08
C ASN A 86 9.52 -4.00 6.83
N GLY A 87 10.10 -3.53 5.73
CA GLY A 87 10.19 -4.29 4.49
C GLY A 87 9.17 -3.80 3.46
N ILE A 88 8.68 -4.74 2.66
CA ILE A 88 7.57 -4.55 1.71
C ILE A 88 6.27 -4.90 2.42
N ASP A 89 5.25 -4.05 2.27
CA ASP A 89 3.95 -4.28 2.91
C ASP A 89 3.26 -5.53 2.34
N VAL A 90 3.26 -5.69 1.01
CA VAL A 90 2.58 -6.79 0.33
C VAL A 90 3.33 -7.23 -0.94
N ALA A 91 3.46 -8.54 -1.17
CA ALA A 91 4.02 -9.12 -2.39
C ALA A 91 3.22 -10.34 -2.88
N PHE A 92 2.92 -10.38 -4.18
CA PHE A 92 2.17 -11.47 -4.81
C PHE A 92 2.88 -12.05 -6.04
N LEU A 93 2.93 -13.37 -6.15
CA LEU A 93 3.58 -14.11 -7.23
C LEU A 93 2.55 -14.83 -8.10
N SER A 94 2.42 -14.40 -9.35
CA SER A 94 1.59 -15.08 -10.37
C SER A 94 2.41 -16.07 -11.21
N GLU A 95 1.79 -17.20 -11.56
CA GLU A 95 2.43 -18.34 -12.24
C GLU A 95 2.49 -18.22 -13.78
N GLY A 96 1.63 -17.40 -14.40
CA GLY A 96 1.46 -17.36 -15.86
C GLY A 96 2.75 -17.02 -16.60
N PRO A 97 2.95 -17.37 -17.88
CA PRO A 97 4.21 -17.05 -18.57
C PRO A 97 4.23 -15.59 -19.09
N PRO A 98 5.22 -14.75 -18.73
CA PRO A 98 6.24 -14.99 -17.72
C PRO A 98 5.71 -14.76 -16.29
N PRO A 99 6.18 -15.54 -15.29
CA PRO A 99 5.73 -15.39 -13.92
C PRO A 99 6.02 -13.96 -13.46
N LYS A 100 5.18 -13.42 -12.57
CA LYS A 100 5.27 -12.01 -12.17
C LYS A 100 5.19 -11.87 -10.66
N LEU A 101 6.20 -11.23 -10.08
CA LEU A 101 6.20 -10.76 -8.70
C LEU A 101 5.74 -9.30 -8.66
N THR A 102 4.54 -9.07 -8.14
CA THR A 102 3.99 -7.73 -7.90
C THR A 102 4.30 -7.32 -6.47
N ILE A 103 5.08 -6.24 -6.32
CA ILE A 103 5.51 -5.66 -5.05
C ILE A 103 4.71 -4.38 -4.82
N ILE A 104 4.05 -4.29 -3.66
CA ILE A 104 3.06 -3.26 -3.37
C ILE A 104 3.44 -2.52 -2.08
N GLU A 105 3.51 -1.20 -2.16
CA GLU A 105 3.48 -0.32 -0.99
C GLU A 105 2.03 0.09 -0.70
N SER A 106 1.58 -0.12 0.53
CA SER A 106 0.25 0.25 1.00
C SER A 106 0.32 1.53 1.83
N LYS A 107 -0.51 2.51 1.51
CA LYS A 107 -0.69 3.72 2.33
C LYS A 107 -2.16 3.93 2.65
N ALA A 108 -2.43 4.19 3.93
CA ALA A 108 -3.77 4.47 4.41
C ALA A 108 -3.82 5.82 5.14
N SER A 109 -4.89 6.60 4.92
CA SER A 109 -5.03 7.92 5.53
C SER A 109 -6.49 8.27 5.76
N ASP A 110 -6.84 8.79 6.94
CA ASP A 110 -8.13 9.40 7.28
C ASP A 110 -8.14 10.91 6.99
N SER A 111 -7.09 11.43 6.38
CA SER A 111 -6.94 12.85 6.00
C SER A 111 -6.75 13.06 4.50
N ALA A 112 -6.88 11.98 3.71
CA ALA A 112 -6.55 11.95 2.29
C ALA A 112 -5.13 12.47 1.99
N SER A 113 -4.18 12.25 2.90
CA SER A 113 -2.78 12.66 2.72
C SER A 113 -1.86 11.47 2.94
N PHE A 114 -1.06 11.15 1.92
CA PHE A 114 -0.20 9.97 1.87
C PHE A 114 1.26 10.38 1.91
N SER A 115 1.97 9.97 2.96
CA SER A 115 3.38 10.29 3.16
C SER A 115 4.28 9.13 2.76
N TYR A 116 5.37 9.47 2.08
CA TYR A 116 6.40 8.53 1.64
C TYR A 116 7.75 8.97 2.19
N SER A 117 8.54 8.02 2.68
CA SER A 117 9.93 8.29 3.07
C SER A 117 10.79 8.63 1.85
N ASP A 118 11.92 9.30 2.06
CA ASP A 118 12.87 9.62 0.98
C ASP A 118 13.37 8.39 0.23
N LYS A 119 13.39 7.22 0.89
CA LYS A 119 13.72 5.95 0.23
C LYS A 119 12.58 5.49 -0.67
N GLN A 120 11.34 5.53 -0.19
CA GLN A 120 10.15 5.14 -0.97
C GLN A 120 9.90 6.06 -2.18
N LYS A 121 10.22 7.36 -2.03
CA LYS A 121 10.13 8.34 -3.12
C LYS A 121 11.08 8.05 -4.29
N LYS A 122 12.11 7.22 -4.10
CA LYS A 122 13.00 6.79 -5.20
C LYS A 122 12.34 5.81 -6.18
N GLY A 123 11.14 5.29 -5.85
CA GLY A 123 10.42 4.29 -6.63
C GLY A 123 10.62 2.87 -6.10
N GLY A 124 9.68 1.99 -6.41
CA GLY A 124 9.58 0.65 -5.83
C GLY A 124 10.78 -0.25 -6.14
N ASP A 125 11.26 -0.24 -7.39
CA ASP A 125 12.43 -1.03 -7.79
C ASP A 125 13.66 -0.64 -6.96
N LYS A 126 13.99 0.66 -6.90
CA LYS A 126 15.13 1.13 -6.12
C LYS A 126 14.96 0.87 -4.63
N TYR A 127 13.76 1.07 -4.09
CA TYR A 127 13.45 0.80 -2.68
C TYR A 127 13.65 -0.67 -2.33
N PHE A 128 13.11 -1.59 -3.14
CA PHE A 128 13.24 -3.02 -2.95
C PHE A 128 14.69 -3.50 -3.11
N GLN A 129 15.38 -3.04 -4.16
CA GLN A 129 16.79 -3.39 -4.39
C GLN A 129 17.72 -2.86 -3.28
N ASP A 130 17.44 -1.68 -2.72
CA ASP A 130 18.18 -1.14 -1.58
C ASP A 130 18.04 -2.06 -0.35
N MET A 131 16.87 -2.69 -0.14
CA MET A 131 16.66 -3.66 0.96
C MET A 131 17.35 -4.99 0.70
N VAL A 132 17.21 -5.54 -0.52
CA VAL A 132 17.88 -6.79 -0.95
C VAL A 132 19.41 -6.69 -0.85
N LYS A 133 19.96 -5.50 -1.06
CA LYS A 133 21.40 -5.22 -0.99
C LYS A 133 21.86 -4.71 0.38
N SER A 134 20.94 -4.51 1.31
CA SER A 134 21.23 -3.94 2.62
C SER A 134 22.09 -4.88 3.45
N ASN A 135 22.96 -4.31 4.28
CA ASN A 135 23.67 -5.04 5.34
C ASN A 135 22.90 -5.01 6.67
N ASP A 136 21.70 -4.44 6.69
CA ASP A 136 20.83 -4.43 7.86
C ASP A 136 20.33 -5.85 8.16
N SER A 137 20.55 -6.33 9.38
CA SER A 137 20.21 -7.70 9.77
C SER A 137 18.72 -8.02 9.62
N ARG A 138 17.85 -7.00 9.64
CA ARG A 138 16.41 -7.16 9.40
C ARG A 138 16.10 -7.69 7.99
N TYR A 139 16.97 -7.44 7.02
CA TYR A 139 16.75 -7.82 5.62
C TYR A 139 17.73 -8.91 5.14
N ALA A 140 18.42 -9.58 6.07
CA ALA A 140 19.48 -10.52 5.75
C ALA A 140 19.04 -11.65 4.80
N SER A 141 17.80 -12.13 4.93
CA SER A 141 17.24 -13.19 4.09
C SER A 141 16.74 -12.73 2.71
N PHE A 142 16.57 -11.43 2.48
CA PHE A 142 15.86 -10.94 1.29
C PHE A 142 16.61 -11.29 -0.01
N ARG A 143 17.94 -11.32 0.04
CA ARG A 143 18.76 -11.67 -1.11
C ARG A 143 18.58 -13.13 -1.51
N ASP A 144 18.63 -14.02 -0.53
CA ASP A 144 18.53 -15.45 -0.77
C ASP A 144 17.10 -15.82 -1.18
N ASN A 145 16.08 -15.26 -0.50
CA ASN A 145 14.66 -15.40 -0.88
C ASN A 145 14.41 -14.97 -2.33
N LEU A 146 15.00 -13.85 -2.77
CA LEU A 146 14.84 -13.37 -4.15
C LEU A 146 15.57 -14.27 -5.17
N ALA A 147 16.72 -14.85 -4.80
CA ALA A 147 17.47 -15.76 -5.65
C ALA A 147 16.70 -17.06 -5.88
N GLU A 148 16.19 -17.67 -4.80
CA GLU A 148 15.35 -18.88 -4.85
C GLU A 148 14.09 -18.66 -5.69
N LEU A 149 13.37 -17.54 -5.49
CA LEU A 149 12.21 -17.20 -6.31
C LEU A 149 12.54 -17.10 -7.81
N LYS A 150 13.70 -16.55 -8.18
CA LYS A 150 14.11 -16.43 -9.58
C LYS A 150 14.53 -17.76 -10.19
N GLU A 151 15.10 -18.66 -9.38
CA GLU A 151 15.46 -20.01 -9.80
C GLU A 151 14.20 -20.84 -10.06
N GLU A 152 13.23 -20.80 -9.15
CA GLU A 152 11.95 -21.51 -9.29
C GLU A 152 11.06 -20.94 -10.40
N ASN A 153 11.23 -19.66 -10.75
CA ASN A 153 10.38 -18.95 -11.72
C ASN A 153 11.23 -18.34 -12.85
N PRO A 154 11.73 -19.15 -13.80
CA PRO A 154 12.51 -18.64 -14.93
C PRO A 154 11.77 -17.55 -15.71
N GLY A 155 12.45 -16.41 -15.91
CA GLY A 155 11.88 -15.27 -16.61
C GLY A 155 11.01 -14.34 -15.75
N LEU A 156 11.02 -14.51 -14.42
CA LEU A 156 10.30 -13.69 -13.44
C LEU A 156 10.36 -12.20 -13.76
N LYS A 157 9.18 -11.60 -13.95
CA LYS A 157 8.99 -10.16 -14.12
C LYS A 157 8.65 -9.51 -12.78
N PHE A 158 8.98 -8.22 -12.68
CA PHE A 158 8.69 -7.41 -11.51
C PHE A 158 7.70 -6.32 -11.90
N GLU A 159 6.70 -6.12 -11.05
CA GLU A 159 5.76 -5.01 -11.13
C GLU A 159 5.76 -4.31 -9.78
N PHE A 160 5.84 -2.97 -9.80
CA PHE A 160 5.89 -2.15 -8.60
C PHE A 160 4.74 -1.16 -8.62
N ILE A 161 3.85 -1.29 -7.65
CA ILE A 161 2.69 -0.43 -7.50
C ILE A 161 2.60 0.11 -6.08
N ARG A 162 1.80 1.15 -5.90
CA ARG A 162 1.40 1.68 -4.61
C ARG A 162 -0.12 1.75 -4.58
N VAL A 163 -0.69 1.39 -3.44
CA VAL A 163 -2.13 1.42 -3.19
C VAL A 163 -2.39 2.46 -2.12
N GLU A 164 -3.16 3.49 -2.47
CA GLU A 164 -3.52 4.59 -1.59
C GLU A 164 -5.00 4.43 -1.19
N THR A 165 -5.23 4.17 0.10
CA THR A 165 -6.57 3.99 0.70
C THR A 165 -6.91 5.22 1.54
N ASP A 166 -7.82 6.06 1.05
CA ASP A 166 -8.45 7.08 1.89
C ASP A 166 -9.55 6.43 2.73
N ILE A 167 -9.49 6.66 4.05
CA ILE A 167 -10.34 6.04 5.05
C ILE A 167 -11.47 7.00 5.41
N LYS A 168 -12.69 6.47 5.44
CA LYS A 168 -13.83 7.07 6.14
C LYS A 168 -14.08 6.33 7.45
N ILE A 169 -14.57 7.06 8.45
CA ILE A 169 -15.10 6.46 9.68
C ILE A 169 -16.58 6.17 9.46
N THR A 170 -16.99 4.93 9.69
CA THR A 170 -18.36 4.44 9.53
C THR A 170 -18.92 4.03 10.89
N ASP A 171 -20.20 3.65 10.93
CA ASP A 171 -20.81 3.11 12.15
C ASP A 171 -20.20 1.77 12.58
N ILE A 172 -19.54 1.06 11.66
CA ILE A 172 -18.82 -0.20 11.93
C ILE A 172 -17.38 0.08 12.41
N GLY A 173 -16.69 1.01 11.76
CA GLY A 173 -15.29 1.33 12.06
C GLY A 173 -14.58 2.04 10.91
N PHE A 174 -13.55 1.42 10.36
CA PHE A 174 -12.89 1.89 9.14
C PHE A 174 -13.62 1.37 7.91
N GLY A 175 -13.84 2.27 6.95
CA GLY A 175 -14.27 1.93 5.60
C GLY A 175 -13.45 2.66 4.56
N VAL A 176 -13.53 2.21 3.32
CA VAL A 176 -12.86 2.87 2.18
C VAL A 176 -13.72 4.02 1.65
N ASP A 177 -13.12 5.21 1.57
CA ASP A 177 -13.71 6.42 0.98
C ASP A 177 -13.27 6.54 -0.49
N GLU A 178 -11.96 6.47 -0.73
CA GLU A 178 -11.36 6.44 -2.05
C GLU A 178 -10.21 5.43 -2.08
N LEU A 179 -10.06 4.73 -3.21
CA LEU A 179 -9.01 3.74 -3.43
C LEU A 179 -8.36 4.00 -4.78
N GLN A 180 -7.06 4.22 -4.77
CA GLN A 180 -6.27 4.45 -5.98
C GLN A 180 -5.10 3.46 -6.05
N VAL A 181 -4.87 2.94 -7.26
CA VAL A 181 -3.67 2.16 -7.59
C VAL A 181 -2.81 3.02 -8.49
N LYS A 182 -1.53 3.18 -8.13
CA LYS A 182 -0.56 3.95 -8.90
C LYS A 182 0.67 3.11 -9.20
N ASN A 183 1.32 3.34 -10.34
CA ASN A 183 2.67 2.82 -10.55
C ASN A 183 3.58 3.40 -9.48
N TRP A 184 4.46 2.58 -8.93
CA TRP A 184 5.43 3.03 -7.95
C TRP A 184 6.74 3.46 -8.63
N LYS A 185 6.63 4.53 -9.43
CA LYS A 185 7.79 5.24 -9.97
C LYS A 185 8.35 6.21 -8.94
N LYS A 186 9.39 6.95 -9.34
CA LYS A 186 9.92 8.06 -8.54
C LYS A 186 8.78 9.06 -8.25
N ILE A 187 8.64 9.39 -6.97
CA ILE A 187 7.67 10.37 -6.47
C ILE A 187 8.45 11.67 -6.25
N ASP A 188 7.96 12.77 -6.83
CA ASP A 188 8.56 14.09 -6.66
C ASP A 188 8.09 14.77 -5.36
#